data_AF-A0A2I1HDH9-F1
#
_entry.id   AF-A0A2I1HDH9-F1
#
_cell.length_a   1.000
_cell.length_b   1.000
_cell.length_c   1.000
_cell.angle_alpha   90.00
_cell.angle_beta   90.00
_cell.angle_gamma   90.00
#
_symmetry.space_group_name_H-M   'P 1'
#
loop_
_entity.id
_entity.type
_entity.pdbx_description
1 polymer ?
#
loop_
_entity_poly.entity_id
_entity_poly.type
_entity_poly.pdbx_seq_one_letter_code
_entity_poly.pdbx_strand_id
1 'polypeptide(L)'
;MSSILPRNYQIGVCFTCQICMYCGIDLTSNNCDCDKTVKPTKKNRTEKVPYFRNLAYKPDKVHEKIKNALSFRNQKYGYKLNMEQPCNCILCSACNSQINRDIKAADKDKKFIIIPSSPIDDTSP
;
A
#
# COMPACT_ATOMS: atom_id res chain seq x y z
N MET A 1 -3.55 16.20 -19.67
CA MET A 1 -3.24 15.49 -18.41
C MET A 1 -2.29 16.37 -17.63
N SER A 2 -2.70 16.91 -16.48
CA SER A 2 -1.80 17.70 -15.63
C SER A 2 -0.64 16.80 -15.18
N SER A 3 0.60 17.17 -15.52
CA SER A 3 1.78 16.43 -15.11
C SER A 3 1.95 16.57 -13.60
N ILE A 4 1.82 15.46 -12.87
CA ILE A 4 2.13 15.43 -11.43
C ILE A 4 3.64 15.66 -11.30
N LEU A 5 4.05 16.71 -10.60
CA LEU A 5 5.46 17.00 -10.38
C LEU A 5 6.11 15.91 -9.53
N PRO A 6 7.23 15.31 -9.97
CA PRO A 6 7.94 14.31 -9.18
C PRO A 6 8.42 14.88 -7.84
N ARG A 7 8.17 14.17 -6.74
CA ARG A 7 8.50 14.58 -5.36
C ARG A 7 9.09 13.44 -4.53
N ASN A 8 9.84 13.81 -3.48
CA ASN A 8 10.30 12.86 -2.48
C ASN A 8 9.13 12.43 -1.58
N TYR A 9 9.09 11.15 -1.25
CA TYR A 9 8.17 10.64 -0.24
C TYR A 9 8.57 11.16 1.15
N GLN A 10 7.57 11.51 1.97
CA GLN A 10 7.76 11.98 3.34
C GLN A 10 7.26 10.92 4.31
N ILE A 11 8.12 10.46 5.22
CA ILE A 11 7.84 9.32 6.11
C ILE A 11 6.67 9.58 7.07
N GLY A 12 6.39 10.85 7.39
CA GLY A 12 5.24 11.28 8.19
C GLY A 12 3.89 11.23 7.47
N VAL A 13 3.83 10.68 6.26
CA VAL A 13 2.62 10.65 5.42
C VAL A 13 2.26 9.21 5.06
N CYS A 14 0.97 8.90 5.10
CA CYS A 14 0.48 7.62 4.60
C CYS A 14 0.76 7.51 3.09
N PHE A 15 1.56 6.52 2.71
CA PHE A 15 2.01 6.30 1.35
C PHE A 15 0.85 6.17 0.35
N THR A 16 -0.25 5.57 0.77
CA THR A 16 -1.36 5.17 -0.10
C THR A 16 -2.49 6.19 -0.19
N CYS A 17 -2.61 7.11 0.78
CA CYS A 17 -3.73 8.07 0.82
C CYS A 17 -3.35 9.51 1.19
N GLN A 18 -2.07 9.84 1.34
CA GLN A 18 -1.61 11.18 1.72
C GLN A 18 -2.09 11.73 3.06
N ILE A 19 -2.72 10.93 3.93
CA ILE A 19 -3.06 11.41 5.28
C ILE A 19 -1.76 11.70 6.07
N CYS A 20 -1.71 12.84 6.76
CA CYS A 20 -0.65 13.16 7.70
C CYS A 20 -0.72 12.26 8.93
N MET A 21 0.37 11.57 9.27
CA MET A 21 0.44 10.63 10.39
C MET A 21 0.64 11.28 11.76
N TYR A 22 0.54 12.61 11.83
CA TYR A 22 0.58 13.40 13.07
C TYR A 22 -0.79 14.00 13.39
N CYS A 23 -1.37 14.74 12.44
CA CYS A 23 -2.62 15.48 12.65
C CYS A 23 -3.85 14.89 11.94
N GLY A 24 -3.67 13.87 11.09
CA GLY A 24 -4.77 13.21 10.38
C GLY A 24 -5.35 14.00 9.19
N ILE A 25 -4.79 15.16 8.85
CA ILE A 25 -5.22 15.95 7.69
C ILE A 25 -4.92 15.20 6.38
N ASP A 26 -5.87 15.21 5.45
CA ASP A 26 -5.69 14.74 4.09
C ASP A 26 -4.87 15.75 3.27
N LEU A 27 -3.64 15.36 2.91
CA LEU A 27 -2.70 16.21 2.18
C LEU A 27 -2.89 16.17 0.66
N THR A 28 -3.92 15.51 0.14
CA THR A 28 -4.27 15.63 -1.28
C THR A 28 -4.90 16.98 -1.61
N SER A 29 -5.61 17.56 -0.65
CA SER A 29 -6.36 18.82 -0.81
C SER A 29 -5.95 19.91 0.18
N ASN A 30 -5.17 19.56 1.21
CA ASN A 30 -4.80 20.49 2.28
C ASN A 30 -3.30 20.42 2.60
N ASN A 31 -2.82 21.39 3.37
CA ASN A 31 -1.46 21.40 3.93
C ASN A 31 -1.51 21.37 5.47
N CYS A 32 -0.39 21.01 6.09
CA CYS A 32 -0.23 21.09 7.54
C CYS A 32 1.23 21.35 7.94
N ASP A 33 1.42 21.90 9.13
CA ASP A 33 2.74 22.34 9.63
C ASP A 33 3.53 21.25 10.36
N CYS A 34 3.01 20.01 10.39
CA CYS A 34 3.73 18.90 11.02
C CYS A 34 5.06 18.63 10.29
N ASP A 35 6.12 18.37 11.04
CA ASP A 35 7.37 17.85 10.48
C ASP A 35 7.17 16.42 10.00
N LYS A 36 7.09 16.27 8.67
CA LYS A 36 6.85 15.00 7.98
C LYS A 36 8.15 14.27 7.60
N THR A 37 9.31 14.84 7.92
CA THR A 37 10.62 14.24 7.67
C THR A 37 11.02 13.28 8.79
N VAL A 38 10.51 13.54 10.00
CA VAL A 38 10.68 12.67 11.16
C VAL A 38 9.70 11.49 11.07
N LYS A 39 10.17 10.32 11.47
CA LYS A 39 9.35 9.10 11.55
C LYS A 39 8.40 9.18 12.75
N PRO A 40 7.07 9.06 12.54
CA PRO A 40 6.11 8.97 13.63
C PRO A 40 6.44 7.83 14.61
N THR A 41 6.29 8.12 15.89
CA THR A 41 6.43 7.17 17.01
C THR A 41 5.09 6.98 17.72
N LYS A 42 5.03 6.05 18.68
CA LYS A 42 3.82 5.86 19.50
C LYS A 42 3.40 7.14 20.24
N LYS A 43 4.35 8.02 20.55
CA LYS A 43 4.10 9.31 21.23
C LYS A 43 3.37 10.32 20.33
N ASN A 44 3.41 10.13 19.01
CA ASN A 44 2.77 11.02 18.03
C ASN A 44 1.33 10.63 17.71
N ARG A 45 0.79 9.61 18.39
CA ARG A 45 -0.60 9.18 18.18
C ARG A 45 -1.55 10.23 18.71
N THR A 46 -2.61 10.46 17.96
CA THR A 46 -3.71 11.36 18.31
C THR A 46 -5.03 10.61 18.13
N GLU A 47 -6.14 11.17 18.57
CA GLU A 47 -7.47 10.59 18.30
C GLU A 47 -7.72 10.43 16.79
N LYS A 48 -7.17 11.34 15.98
CA LYS A 48 -7.26 11.32 14.50
C LYS A 48 -6.27 10.35 13.86
N VAL A 49 -5.13 10.10 14.50
CA VAL A 49 -4.13 9.11 14.05
C VAL A 49 -3.81 8.16 15.20
N PRO A 50 -4.75 7.27 15.55
CA PRO A 50 -4.57 6.40 16.72
C PRO A 50 -3.51 5.32 16.46
N TYR A 51 -3.35 4.93 15.20
CA TYR A 51 -2.45 3.87 14.80
C TYR A 51 -1.94 4.07 13.37
N PHE A 52 -0.66 3.77 13.18
CA PHE A 52 -0.01 3.64 11.88
C PHE A 52 0.80 2.34 11.84
N ARG A 53 1.22 1.94 10.64
CA ARG A 53 2.03 0.74 10.39
C ARG A 53 3.22 1.11 9.53
N ASN A 54 4.40 0.66 9.95
CA ASN A 54 5.58 0.71 9.11
C ASN A 54 5.53 -0.48 8.15
N LEU A 55 5.66 -0.22 6.86
CA LEU A 55 5.79 -1.24 5.83
C LEU A 55 7.23 -1.23 5.33
N ALA A 56 7.95 -2.29 5.64
CA ALA A 56 9.26 -2.58 5.05
C ALA A 56 9.02 -3.31 3.71
N TYR A 57 8.93 -2.55 2.64
CA TYR A 57 8.68 -3.09 1.30
C TYR A 57 9.95 -3.75 0.76
N LYS A 58 9.82 -5.01 0.36
CA LYS A 58 10.87 -5.81 -0.29
C LYS A 58 10.26 -6.44 -1.55
N PRO A 59 10.54 -5.92 -2.76
CA PRO A 59 9.83 -6.27 -3.99
C PRO A 59 9.90 -7.77 -4.34
N ASP A 60 10.96 -8.45 -3.89
CA ASP A 60 11.23 -9.88 -4.04
C ASP A 60 10.43 -10.76 -3.05
N LYS A 61 9.90 -10.19 -1.96
CA LYS A 61 9.25 -10.94 -0.87
C LYS A 61 7.79 -10.60 -0.66
N VAL A 62 7.27 -9.57 -1.30
CA VAL A 62 5.88 -9.13 -1.12
C VAL A 62 4.95 -9.78 -2.14
N HIS A 63 3.69 -9.97 -1.75
CA HIS A 63 2.65 -10.41 -2.67
C HIS A 63 2.49 -9.42 -3.83
N GLU A 64 2.25 -9.92 -5.04
CA GLU A 64 2.15 -9.11 -6.26
C GLU A 64 1.10 -7.98 -6.15
N LYS A 65 -0.03 -8.24 -5.48
CA LYS A 65 -1.05 -7.21 -5.20
C LYS A 65 -0.50 -6.03 -4.38
N ILE A 66 0.41 -6.27 -3.42
CA ILE A 66 1.09 -5.18 -2.70
C ILE A 66 1.97 -4.40 -3.66
N LYS A 67 2.79 -5.09 -4.47
CA LYS A 67 3.67 -4.47 -5.45
C LYS A 67 2.88 -3.57 -6.41
N ASN A 68 1.76 -4.07 -6.96
CA ASN A 68 0.91 -3.31 -7.87
C ASN A 68 0.23 -2.14 -7.17
N ALA A 69 -0.31 -2.34 -5.96
CA ALA A 69 -0.95 -1.27 -5.20
C ALA A 69 0.03 -0.14 -4.86
N LEU A 70 1.24 -0.46 -4.39
CA LEU A 70 2.24 0.55 -4.06
C LEU A 70 2.78 1.23 -5.31
N SER A 71 3.01 0.50 -6.40
CA SER A 71 3.48 1.08 -7.67
C SER A 71 2.47 2.07 -8.24
N PHE A 72 1.18 1.72 -8.20
CA PHE A 72 0.10 2.62 -8.60
C PHE A 72 0.08 3.89 -7.74
N ARG A 73 0.25 3.77 -6.42
CA ARG A 73 0.27 4.95 -5.53
C ARG A 73 1.53 5.79 -5.69
N ASN A 74 2.68 5.16 -5.94
CA ASN A 74 3.93 5.83 -6.29
C ASN A 74 3.73 6.74 -7.50
N GLN A 75 3.14 6.21 -8.58
CA GLN A 75 2.82 6.97 -9.77
C GLN A 75 1.75 8.04 -9.52
N LYS A 76 0.64 7.67 -8.85
CA LYS A 76 -0.49 8.58 -8.58
C LYS A 76 -0.09 9.83 -7.78
N TYR A 77 0.87 9.71 -6.88
CA TYR A 77 1.33 10.83 -6.05
C TYR A 77 2.67 11.42 -6.51
N GLY A 78 3.20 10.96 -7.64
CA GLY A 78 4.45 11.47 -8.22
C GLY A 78 5.68 11.19 -7.38
N TYR A 79 5.70 10.10 -6.63
CA TYR A 79 6.84 9.76 -5.79
C TYR A 79 8.03 9.29 -6.63
N LYS A 80 9.23 9.80 -6.30
CA LYS A 80 10.50 9.42 -6.93
C LYS A 80 11.08 8.09 -6.39
N LEU A 81 10.27 7.23 -5.76
CA LEU A 81 10.79 5.95 -5.28
C LEU A 81 10.94 4.97 -6.45
N ASN A 82 12.07 4.28 -6.46
CA ASN A 82 12.25 3.10 -7.31
C ASN A 82 11.54 1.91 -6.65
N MET A 83 10.41 1.48 -7.23
CA MET A 83 9.60 0.37 -6.71
C MET A 83 10.21 -1.02 -6.97
N GLU A 84 11.33 -1.08 -7.68
CA GLU A 84 12.15 -2.28 -7.85
C GLU A 84 13.20 -2.45 -6.74
N GLN A 85 13.35 -1.45 -5.86
CA GLN A 85 14.27 -1.49 -4.73
C GLN A 85 13.50 -1.54 -3.38
N PRO A 86 14.11 -2.10 -2.32
CA PRO A 86 13.52 -2.09 -0.99
C PRO A 86 13.30 -0.66 -0.46
N CYS A 87 12.17 -0.41 0.20
CA CYS A 87 11.89 0.91 0.77
C CYS A 87 11.06 0.92 2.06
N ASN A 88 11.37 1.93 2.88
CA ASN A 88 10.64 2.47 4.02
C ASN A 88 9.34 3.19 3.67
N CYS A 89 8.14 2.69 3.99
CA CYS A 89 6.95 3.54 3.97
C CYS A 89 6.03 3.34 5.18
N ILE A 90 5.13 4.30 5.40
CA ILE A 90 4.12 4.26 6.45
C ILE A 90 2.73 4.18 5.84
N LEU A 91 1.88 3.37 6.47
CA LEU A 91 0.46 3.26 6.18
C LEU A 91 -0.37 3.68 7.39
N CYS A 92 -1.46 4.39 7.13
CA CYS A 92 -2.53 4.52 8.11
C CYS A 92 -3.19 3.15 8.33
N SER A 93 -3.93 3.03 9.42
CA SER A 93 -4.56 1.75 9.78
C SER A 93 -5.60 1.29 8.77
N ALA A 94 -6.37 2.23 8.19
CA ALA A 94 -7.36 1.91 7.15
C ALA A 94 -6.69 1.29 5.91
N CYS A 95 -5.63 1.93 5.40
CA CYS A 95 -4.93 1.44 4.21
C CYS A 95 -4.20 0.12 4.45
N ASN A 96 -3.55 -0.03 5.61
CA ASN A 96 -2.94 -1.32 5.98
C ASN A 96 -3.99 -2.44 6.03
N SER A 97 -5.15 -2.18 6.64
CA SER A 97 -6.23 -3.16 6.71
C SER A 97 -6.79 -3.49 5.33
N GLN A 98 -6.94 -2.50 4.45
CA GLN A 98 -7.41 -2.73 3.08
C GLN A 98 -6.46 -3.63 2.30
N ILE A 99 -5.16 -3.31 2.27
CA ILE A 99 -4.16 -4.12 1.57
C ILE A 99 -4.18 -5.58 2.07
N ASN A 100 -4.26 -5.77 3.38
CA ASN A 100 -4.32 -7.12 3.96
C ASN A 100 -5.60 -7.88 3.57
N ARG A 101 -6.74 -7.19 3.44
CA ARG A 101 -7.97 -7.81 2.92
C ARG A 101 -7.83 -8.19 1.46
N ASP A 102 -7.26 -7.32 0.64
CA ASP A 102 -7.09 -7.55 -0.80
C ASP A 102 -6.18 -8.77 -1.08
N ILE A 103 -5.12 -8.94 -0.28
CA ILE A 103 -4.25 -10.13 -0.34
C ILE A 103 -5.03 -11.39 0.03
N LYS A 104 -5.74 -11.36 1.18
CA LYS A 104 -6.52 -12.51 1.65
C LYS A 104 -7.62 -12.92 0.65
N ALA A 105 -8.23 -11.96 -0.03
CA ALA A 105 -9.21 -12.22 -1.08
C ALA A 105 -8.53 -12.93 -2.27
N ALA A 106 -7.42 -12.38 -2.76
CA ALA A 106 -6.68 -12.99 -3.87
C ALA A 106 -6.18 -14.41 -3.57
N ASP A 107 -5.76 -14.67 -2.33
CA ASP A 107 -5.33 -16.02 -1.91
C ASP A 107 -6.49 -17.02 -1.81
N LYS A 108 -7.71 -16.55 -1.50
CA LYS A 108 -8.91 -17.39 -1.56
C LYS A 108 -9.25 -17.75 -3.00
N ASP A 109 -9.22 -16.78 -3.90
CA ASP A 109 -9.57 -17.00 -5.31
C ASP A 109 -8.61 -17.99 -5.99
N LYS A 110 -7.31 -17.94 -5.65
CA LYS A 110 -6.32 -18.94 -6.11
C LYS A 110 -6.66 -20.37 -5.67
N LYS A 111 -7.29 -20.57 -4.51
CA LYS A 111 -7.70 -21.91 -4.04
C LYS A 111 -8.92 -22.45 -4.79
N PHE A 112 -9.81 -21.58 -5.26
CA PHE A 112 -11.01 -22.01 -6.01
C PHE A 112 -10.72 -22.31 -7.48
N ILE A 113 -9.61 -21.83 -8.04
CA ILE A 113 -9.21 -22.11 -9.43
C ILE A 113 -8.54 -23.50 -9.57
N ILE A 114 -8.09 -24.11 -8.45
CA ILE A 114 -7.59 -25.49 -8.43
C ILE A 114 -8.80 -26.44 -8.21
N ILE A 115 -9.67 -26.55 -9.20
CA ILE A 115 -10.59 -27.69 -9.34
C ILE A 115 -9.97 -28.62 -10.39
N PRO A 116 -9.80 -29.94 -10.12
CA PRO A 116 -9.20 -30.85 -11.08
C PRO A 116 -10.08 -30.93 -12.33
N SER A 117 -9.45 -30.79 -13.49
CA SER A 117 -10.04 -31.09 -14.79
C SER A 117 -10.59 -32.52 -14.83
N SER A 118 -11.79 -32.65 -15.37
CA SER A 118 -12.60 -33.87 -15.51
C SER A 118 -11.85 -35.07 -16.11
N PRO A 119 -12.26 -36.32 -15.81
CA PRO A 119 -11.80 -37.48 -16.57
C PRO A 119 -12.39 -37.43 -18.00
N ILE A 120 -11.51 -37.58 -18.99
CA ILE A 120 -11.85 -37.94 -20.36
C ILE A 120 -12.05 -39.46 -20.34
N ASP A 121 -13.25 -39.95 -20.64
CA ASP A 121 -13.49 -41.36 -20.94
C ASP A 121 -14.04 -41.45 -22.37
N ASP A 122 -13.11 -41.50 -23.32
CA ASP A 122 -13.35 -42.03 -24.66
C ASP A 122 -13.12 -43.54 -24.58
N THR A 123 -14.15 -44.36 -24.75
CA THR A 123 -14.02 -45.68 -25.38
C THR A 123 -15.38 -46.12 -25.95
N SER A 124 -15.55 -45.94 -27.26
CA SER A 124 -16.26 -46.90 -28.12
C SER A 124 -15.19 -47.70 -28.88
N PRO A 125 -15.46 -48.98 -29.16
CA PRO A 125 -16.05 -49.34 -30.44
C PRO A 125 -17.34 -50.14 -30.32
#